data_AF-A0A7C3M5F7-F1
#
_entry.id   AF-A0A7C3M5F7-F1
#
_cell.length_a   1.000
_cell.length_b   1.000
_cell.length_c   1.000
_cell.angle_alpha   90.00
_cell.angle_beta   90.00
_cell.angle_gamma   90.00
#
_symmetry.space_group_name_H-M   'P 1'
#
loop_
_entity.id
_entity.type
_entity.pdbx_description
1 polymer ?
#
loop_
_entity_poly.entity_id
_entity_poly.type
_entity_poly.pdbx_seq_one_letter_code
_entity_poly.pdbx_strand_id
1 'polypeptide(L)'
;GFGIHEFLDQIGALLGPLLISIVFLQFKTISLKEYQYAYSILFIPFLVLILFLIFAYFFFKNSKFEVEEKRKKEKFSRVFWIYIAFTFATTLGLISFAILGYHFKVKNVIPEAQIPLLYSFAMITDALAALAIGKAYDKLEKKSSGLLLLILIPLLTLLIPVLVFFENFVFILLGIAFFGMVLGFHETIMRAAIADITPISKRGSGYGIFTALYGLASLAGGALVGIFYEISISFLTVFVFLTQIFAIAIFFFLKRRIS
;
A
#
# COMPACT_ATOMS: atom_id res chain seq x y z
N GLY A 1 -4.61 -13.70 15.76
CA GLY A 1 -4.50 -12.24 15.91
C GLY A 1 -4.43 -11.56 14.56
N PHE A 2 -3.27 -11.60 13.90
CA PHE A 2 -3.00 -10.89 12.65
C PHE A 2 -4.08 -11.04 11.56
N GLY A 3 -4.55 -12.25 11.25
CA GLY A 3 -5.56 -12.42 10.20
C GLY A 3 -6.94 -11.79 10.49
N ILE A 4 -7.37 -11.73 11.76
CA ILE A 4 -8.64 -11.06 12.14
C ILE A 4 -8.44 -9.54 12.10
N HIS A 5 -7.29 -9.07 12.57
CA HIS A 5 -6.94 -7.65 12.50
C HIS A 5 -6.91 -7.17 11.05
N GLU A 6 -6.21 -7.91 10.17
CA GLU A 6 -6.11 -7.62 8.73
C GLU A 6 -7.49 -7.60 8.07
N PHE A 7 -8.35 -8.58 8.39
CA PHE A 7 -9.70 -8.63 7.84
C PHE A 7 -10.55 -7.41 8.24
N LEU A 8 -10.48 -7.00 9.52
CA LEU A 8 -11.19 -5.82 10.00
C LEU A 8 -10.64 -4.53 9.38
N ASP A 9 -9.32 -4.45 9.18
CA ASP A 9 -8.66 -3.31 8.53
C ASP A 9 -9.12 -3.15 7.08
N GLN A 10 -9.13 -4.25 6.32
CA GLN A 10 -9.62 -4.30 4.94
C GLN A 10 -11.12 -3.96 4.82
N ILE A 11 -11.95 -4.38 5.78
CA ILE A 11 -13.34 -3.92 5.85
C ILE A 11 -13.42 -2.40 6.01
N GLY A 12 -12.60 -1.82 6.90
CA GLY A 12 -12.55 -0.37 7.09
C GLY A 12 -12.10 0.37 5.83
N ALA A 13 -11.03 -0.12 5.19
CA ALA A 13 -10.47 0.42 3.95
C ALA A 13 -11.49 0.37 2.79
N LEU A 14 -12.35 -0.65 2.74
CA LEU A 14 -13.44 -0.77 1.78
C LEU A 14 -14.63 0.13 2.12
N LEU A 15 -15.15 0.04 3.35
CA LEU A 15 -16.40 0.68 3.75
C LEU A 15 -16.29 2.21 3.88
N GLY A 16 -15.16 2.73 4.35
CA GLY A 16 -14.97 4.17 4.52
C GLY A 16 -15.21 4.95 3.21
N PRO A 17 -14.49 4.65 2.12
CA PRO A 17 -14.69 5.31 0.84
C PRO A 17 -16.05 5.00 0.19
N LEU A 18 -16.62 3.80 0.40
CA LEU A 18 -17.99 3.48 -0.04
C LEU A 18 -19.02 4.39 0.64
N LEU A 19 -18.91 4.61 1.95
CA LEU A 19 -19.78 5.52 2.68
C LEU A 19 -19.69 6.94 2.12
N ILE A 20 -18.48 7.44 1.85
CA ILE A 20 -18.28 8.76 1.23
C ILE A 20 -18.91 8.82 -0.16
N SER A 21 -18.75 7.79 -0.98
CA SER A 21 -19.39 7.72 -2.31
C SER A 21 -20.91 7.76 -2.21
N ILE A 22 -21.51 6.97 -1.31
CA ILE A 22 -22.97 6.95 -1.07
C ILE A 22 -23.48 8.33 -0.67
N VAL A 23 -22.75 9.03 0.20
CA VAL A 23 -23.10 10.40 0.62
C VAL A 23 -23.03 11.36 -0.57
N PHE A 24 -21.96 11.30 -1.36
CA PHE A 24 -21.80 12.16 -2.53
C PHE A 24 -22.86 11.94 -3.62
N LEU A 25 -23.35 10.71 -3.79
CA LEU A 25 -24.42 10.41 -4.75
C LEU A 25 -25.76 11.09 -4.40
N GLN A 26 -25.94 11.57 -3.17
CA GLN A 26 -27.15 12.29 -2.74
C GLN A 26 -27.17 13.75 -3.20
N PHE A 27 -26.03 14.28 -3.66
CA PHE A 27 -25.88 15.68 -4.04
C PHE A 27 -25.71 15.83 -5.55
N LYS A 28 -26.35 16.86 -6.13
CA LYS A 28 -26.23 17.18 -7.56
C LYS A 28 -24.88 17.80 -7.92
N THR A 29 -24.28 18.51 -6.98
CA THR A 29 -22.99 19.17 -7.12
C THR A 29 -22.21 18.99 -5.82
N ILE A 30 -20.91 18.70 -5.92
CA ILE A 30 -20.05 18.52 -4.76
C ILE A 30 -19.22 19.79 -4.60
N SER A 31 -19.50 20.52 -3.52
CA SER A 31 -18.75 21.71 -3.10
C SER A 31 -18.10 21.47 -1.73
N LEU A 32 -17.44 22.50 -1.20
CA LEU A 32 -16.81 22.45 0.13
C LEU A 32 -17.78 21.97 1.23
N LYS A 33 -19.06 22.36 1.16
CA LYS A 33 -20.06 22.00 2.16
C LYS A 33 -20.35 20.50 2.16
N GLU A 34 -20.48 19.90 0.98
CA GLU A 34 -20.74 18.47 0.83
C GLU A 34 -19.54 17.64 1.26
N TYR A 35 -18.31 18.11 1.00
CA TYR A 35 -17.09 17.51 1.56
C TYR A 35 -17.09 17.54 3.09
N GLN A 36 -17.36 18.70 3.70
CA GLN A 36 -17.44 18.85 5.15
C GLN A 36 -18.49 17.93 5.75
N TYR A 37 -19.66 17.83 5.11
CA TYR A 37 -20.72 16.93 5.53
C TYR A 37 -20.28 15.45 5.45
N ALA A 38 -19.71 15.01 4.33
CA ALA A 38 -19.25 13.64 4.17
C ALA A 38 -18.17 13.26 5.19
N TYR A 39 -17.20 14.15 5.45
CA TYR A 39 -16.18 13.92 6.48
C TYR A 39 -16.76 13.94 7.90
N SER A 40 -17.81 14.73 8.17
CA SER A 40 -18.48 14.75 9.48
C SER A 40 -19.12 13.40 9.83
N ILE A 41 -19.56 12.63 8.83
CA ILE A 41 -20.11 11.29 9.04
C ILE A 41 -19.04 10.32 9.54
N LEU A 42 -17.76 10.51 9.16
CA LEU A 42 -16.63 9.72 9.67
C LEU A 42 -16.36 9.97 11.16
N PHE A 43 -16.99 10.97 11.77
CA PHE A 43 -16.95 11.16 13.23
C PHE A 43 -17.60 9.98 13.97
N ILE A 44 -18.59 9.32 13.37
CA ILE A 44 -19.26 8.15 13.97
C ILE A 44 -18.28 6.98 14.17
N PRO A 45 -17.59 6.45 13.13
CA PRO A 45 -16.61 5.39 13.32
C PRO A 45 -15.42 5.83 14.21
N PHE A 46 -15.07 7.12 14.21
CA PHE A 46 -14.08 7.66 15.15
C PHE A 46 -14.53 7.53 16.62
N LEU A 47 -15.79 7.89 16.94
CA LEU A 47 -16.31 7.71 18.30
C LEU A 47 -16.32 6.23 18.71
N VAL A 48 -16.70 5.33 17.79
CA VAL A 48 -16.64 3.88 18.02
C VAL A 48 -15.20 3.44 18.33
N LEU A 49 -14.21 3.88 17.54
CA LEU A 49 -12.79 3.60 17.77
C LEU A 49 -12.35 4.07 19.17
N ILE A 50 -12.72 5.28 19.57
CA ILE A 50 -12.38 5.83 20.91
C ILE A 50 -13.03 5.03 22.03
N LEU A 51 -14.29 4.61 21.88
CA LEU A 51 -14.97 3.76 22.87
C LEU A 51 -14.26 2.41 23.03
N PHE A 52 -13.89 1.77 21.92
CA PHE A 52 -13.11 0.53 21.95
C PHE A 52 -11.73 0.72 22.58
N LEU A 53 -11.06 1.84 22.31
CA LEU A 53 -9.76 2.16 22.91
C LEU A 53 -9.87 2.34 24.43
N ILE A 54 -10.88 3.08 24.89
CA ILE A 54 -11.16 3.27 26.33
C ILE A 54 -11.47 1.92 26.98
N PHE A 55 -12.33 1.12 26.35
CA PHE A 55 -12.66 -0.23 26.82
C PHE A 55 -11.43 -1.11 26.94
N ALA A 56 -10.60 -1.18 25.90
CA ALA A 56 -9.37 -1.97 25.88
C ALA A 56 -8.37 -1.50 26.94
N TYR A 57 -8.21 -0.17 27.11
CA TYR A 57 -7.35 0.40 28.15
C TYR A 57 -7.78 -0.09 29.55
N PHE A 58 -9.07 0.03 29.90
CA PHE A 58 -9.55 -0.41 31.20
C PHE A 58 -9.46 -1.93 31.40
N PHE A 59 -9.64 -2.71 30.33
CA PHE A 59 -9.57 -4.18 30.38
C PHE A 59 -8.14 -4.69 30.62
N PHE A 60 -7.13 -4.06 30.03
CA PHE A 60 -5.73 -4.51 30.08
C PHE A 60 -4.81 -3.68 30.98
N LYS A 61 -5.32 -2.63 31.66
CA LYS A 61 -4.53 -1.72 32.51
C LYS A 61 -3.63 -2.43 33.54
N ASN A 62 -4.08 -3.57 34.06
CA ASN A 62 -3.38 -4.33 35.11
C ASN A 62 -2.64 -5.57 34.59
N SER A 63 -2.58 -5.77 33.27
CA SER A 63 -1.89 -6.91 32.68
C SER A 63 -0.38 -6.73 32.79
N LYS A 64 0.30 -7.76 33.31
CA LYS A 64 1.77 -7.82 33.30
C LYS A 64 2.21 -8.22 31.88
N PHE A 65 2.74 -7.27 31.12
CA PHE A 65 3.33 -7.55 29.81
C PHE A 65 4.69 -8.29 29.98
N GLU A 66 5.04 -9.12 29.01
CA GLU A 66 6.25 -9.95 29.05
C GLU A 66 7.53 -9.10 29.23
N VAL A 67 8.46 -9.64 30.02
CA VAL A 67 9.74 -9.00 30.34
C VAL A 67 10.62 -8.99 29.09
N GLU A 68 11.21 -7.83 28.76
CA GLU A 68 12.14 -7.71 27.62
C GLU A 68 13.33 -8.69 27.79
N GLU A 69 13.38 -9.73 26.94
CA GLU A 69 14.56 -10.58 26.84
C GLU A 69 15.76 -9.78 26.32
N LYS A 70 16.95 -10.06 26.88
CA LYS A 70 18.21 -9.42 26.50
C LYS A 70 18.48 -9.60 25.01
N ARG A 71 18.37 -8.50 24.26
CA ARG A 71 18.61 -8.44 22.81
C ARG A 71 20.03 -8.90 22.46
N LYS A 72 20.15 -10.02 21.74
CA LYS A 72 21.43 -10.48 21.18
C LYS A 72 21.92 -9.49 20.11
N LYS A 73 23.22 -9.16 20.11
CA LYS A 73 23.85 -8.25 19.13
C LYS A 73 24.13 -8.94 17.79
N GLU A 74 23.10 -9.41 17.10
CA GLU A 74 23.26 -9.94 15.74
C GLU A 74 23.37 -8.79 14.72
N LYS A 75 23.93 -9.01 13.52
CA LYS A 75 23.99 -7.97 12.46
C LYS A 75 23.00 -8.28 11.36
N PHE A 76 22.46 -7.25 10.70
CA PHE A 76 21.65 -7.45 9.50
C PHE A 76 22.51 -7.99 8.36
N SER A 77 21.96 -8.92 7.59
CA SER A 77 22.61 -9.48 6.41
C SER A 77 22.69 -8.46 5.28
N ARG A 78 23.56 -8.70 4.30
CA ARG A 78 23.57 -7.89 3.07
C ARG A 78 22.27 -8.04 2.28
N VAL A 79 21.64 -9.21 2.34
CA VAL A 79 20.33 -9.49 1.70
C VAL A 79 19.26 -8.53 2.23
N PHE A 80 19.22 -8.31 3.55
CA PHE A 80 18.30 -7.35 4.16
C PHE A 80 18.44 -5.94 3.56
N TRP A 81 19.66 -5.42 3.44
CA TRP A 81 19.87 -4.06 2.91
C TRP A 81 19.54 -3.93 1.42
N ILE A 82 19.85 -4.97 0.61
CA ILE A 82 19.46 -5.00 -0.81
C ILE A 82 17.93 -5.04 -0.92
N TYR A 83 17.27 -5.84 -0.07
CA TYR A 83 15.81 -5.91 -0.02
C TYR A 83 15.18 -4.55 0.37
N ILE A 84 15.73 -3.87 1.37
CA ILE A 84 15.28 -2.53 1.76
C ILE A 84 15.47 -1.51 0.60
N ALA A 85 16.59 -1.59 -0.13
CA ALA A 85 16.80 -0.75 -1.31
C ALA A 85 15.81 -1.07 -2.43
N PHE A 86 15.47 -2.34 -2.63
CA PHE A 86 14.42 -2.77 -3.55
C PHE A 86 13.05 -2.18 -3.16
N THR A 87 12.62 -2.37 -1.91
CA THR A 87 11.38 -1.78 -1.39
C THR A 87 11.35 -0.27 -1.54
N PHE A 88 12.44 0.42 -1.21
CA PHE A 88 12.51 1.86 -1.38
C PHE A 88 12.30 2.26 -2.84
N ALA A 89 12.99 1.60 -3.78
CA ALA A 89 12.87 1.90 -5.21
C ALA A 89 11.47 1.63 -5.77
N THR A 90 10.85 0.49 -5.43
CA THR A 90 9.49 0.16 -5.88
C THR A 90 8.46 1.15 -5.35
N THR A 91 8.57 1.51 -4.06
CA THR A 91 7.63 2.43 -3.41
C THR A 91 7.81 3.87 -3.88
N LEU A 92 9.04 4.30 -4.16
CA LEU A 92 9.34 5.65 -4.66
C LEU A 92 8.64 5.94 -6.00
N GLY A 93 8.52 4.92 -6.85
CA GLY A 93 7.86 5.02 -8.15
C GLY A 93 6.37 4.69 -8.15
N LEU A 94 5.76 4.44 -6.99
CA LEU A 94 4.34 4.11 -6.91
C LEU A 94 3.50 5.39 -6.90
N ILE A 95 2.61 5.53 -7.87
CA ILE A 95 1.69 6.66 -7.94
C ILE A 95 0.65 6.52 -6.83
N SER A 96 0.50 7.53 -5.98
CA SER A 96 -0.50 7.49 -4.91
C SER A 96 -1.92 7.64 -5.47
N PHE A 97 -2.90 7.02 -4.80
CA PHE A 97 -4.30 7.18 -5.21
C PHE A 97 -4.76 8.64 -5.16
N ALA A 98 -4.17 9.47 -4.30
CA ALA A 98 -4.48 10.90 -4.24
C ALA A 98 -4.18 11.61 -5.58
N ILE A 99 -3.06 11.27 -6.23
CA ILE A 99 -2.70 11.82 -7.56
C ILE A 99 -3.68 11.29 -8.61
N LEU A 100 -4.02 10.00 -8.59
CA LEU A 100 -4.96 9.39 -9.54
C LEU A 100 -6.36 10.03 -9.42
N GLY A 101 -6.87 10.14 -8.19
CA GLY A 101 -8.15 10.80 -7.90
C GLY A 101 -8.16 12.27 -8.29
N TYR A 102 -7.06 13.00 -8.04
CA TYR A 102 -6.91 14.37 -8.50
C TYR A 102 -6.98 14.48 -10.02
N HIS A 103 -6.27 13.61 -10.75
CA HIS A 103 -6.30 13.55 -12.21
C HIS A 103 -7.72 13.30 -12.72
N PHE A 104 -8.42 12.30 -12.17
CA PHE A 104 -9.79 11.97 -12.54
C PHE A 104 -10.75 13.14 -12.40
N LYS A 105 -10.62 13.90 -11.31
CA LYS A 105 -11.43 15.08 -11.03
C LYS A 105 -11.11 16.22 -11.99
N VAL A 106 -9.84 16.61 -12.11
CA VAL A 106 -9.43 17.79 -12.91
C VAL A 106 -9.66 17.59 -14.40
N LYS A 107 -9.47 16.37 -14.91
CA LYS A 107 -9.74 16.03 -16.31
C LYS A 107 -11.20 15.70 -16.60
N ASN A 108 -12.06 15.68 -15.58
CA ASN A 108 -13.48 15.32 -15.68
C ASN A 108 -13.71 13.94 -16.32
N VAL A 109 -12.78 12.99 -16.13
CA VAL A 109 -12.86 11.65 -16.73
C VAL A 109 -13.74 10.73 -15.89
N ILE A 110 -13.75 10.94 -14.57
CA ILE A 110 -14.61 10.21 -13.63
C ILE A 110 -15.42 11.21 -12.82
N PRO A 111 -16.74 11.02 -12.67
CA PRO A 111 -17.55 11.83 -11.77
C PRO A 111 -17.02 11.78 -10.34
N GLU A 112 -16.99 12.92 -9.66
CA GLU A 112 -16.37 13.06 -8.34
C GLU A 112 -16.96 12.11 -7.28
N ALA A 113 -18.26 11.80 -7.34
CA ALA A 113 -18.91 10.82 -6.48
C ALA A 113 -18.40 9.38 -6.67
N GLN A 114 -17.87 9.05 -7.86
CA GLN A 114 -17.36 7.72 -8.21
C GLN A 114 -15.87 7.55 -7.86
N ILE A 115 -15.14 8.63 -7.56
CA ILE A 115 -13.71 8.53 -7.22
C ILE A 115 -13.47 7.71 -5.94
N PRO A 116 -14.20 7.93 -4.82
CA PRO A 116 -14.07 7.07 -3.64
C PRO A 116 -14.50 5.62 -3.92
N LEU A 117 -15.49 5.41 -4.80
CA LEU A 117 -15.90 4.06 -5.23
C LEU A 117 -14.77 3.32 -5.97
N LEU A 118 -14.01 4.02 -6.81
CA LEU A 118 -12.81 3.44 -7.44
C LEU A 118 -11.74 3.07 -6.40
N TYR A 119 -11.59 3.85 -5.32
CA TYR A 119 -10.68 3.48 -4.24
C TYR A 119 -11.14 2.22 -3.52
N SER A 120 -12.43 2.12 -3.20
CA SER A 120 -13.03 0.91 -2.65
C SER A 120 -12.83 -0.31 -3.56
N PHE A 121 -12.95 -0.13 -4.88
CA PHE A 121 -12.62 -1.18 -5.84
C PHE A 121 -11.14 -1.58 -5.78
N ALA A 122 -10.22 -0.60 -5.65
CA ALA A 122 -8.81 -0.88 -5.42
C ALA A 122 -8.58 -1.74 -4.18
N MET A 123 -9.24 -1.42 -3.06
CA MET A 123 -9.13 -2.18 -1.80
C MET A 123 -9.67 -3.62 -1.92
N ILE A 124 -10.72 -3.84 -2.73
CA ILE A 124 -11.17 -5.20 -3.04
C ILE A 124 -10.09 -5.97 -3.79
N THR A 125 -9.51 -5.35 -4.83
CA THR A 125 -8.47 -6.00 -5.63
C THR A 125 -7.19 -6.25 -4.85
N ASP A 126 -6.85 -5.33 -3.95
CA ASP A 126 -5.81 -5.48 -2.93
C ASP A 126 -6.06 -6.72 -2.07
N ALA A 127 -7.19 -6.79 -1.35
CA ALA A 127 -7.49 -7.92 -0.48
C ALA A 127 -7.46 -9.28 -1.21
N LEU A 128 -8.00 -9.35 -2.44
CA LEU A 128 -7.96 -10.57 -3.25
C LEU A 128 -6.54 -10.93 -3.69
N ALA A 129 -5.76 -9.93 -4.12
CA ALA A 129 -4.37 -10.09 -4.53
C ALA A 129 -3.48 -10.54 -3.37
N ALA A 130 -3.60 -9.87 -2.22
CA ALA A 130 -2.96 -10.18 -0.96
C ALA A 130 -3.16 -11.65 -0.57
N LEU A 131 -4.40 -12.14 -0.61
CA LEU A 131 -4.71 -13.55 -0.32
C LEU A 131 -4.10 -14.52 -1.33
N ALA A 132 -4.17 -14.19 -2.63
CA ALA A 132 -3.64 -15.03 -3.69
C ALA A 132 -2.10 -15.12 -3.62
N ILE A 133 -1.43 -13.98 -3.47
CA ILE A 133 0.03 -13.90 -3.46
C ILE A 133 0.62 -14.41 -2.15
N GLY A 134 -0.04 -14.18 -1.02
CA GLY A 134 0.38 -14.73 0.28
C GLY A 134 0.38 -16.26 0.26
N LYS A 135 -0.71 -16.88 -0.25
CA LYS A 135 -0.76 -18.33 -0.44
C LYS A 135 0.32 -18.85 -1.39
N ALA A 136 0.59 -18.10 -2.47
CA ALA A 136 1.66 -18.44 -3.40
C ALA A 136 3.05 -18.34 -2.73
N TYR A 137 3.26 -17.31 -1.93
CA TYR A 137 4.49 -17.08 -1.18
C TYR A 137 4.75 -18.22 -0.20
N ASP A 138 3.79 -18.56 0.67
CA ASP A 138 3.92 -19.64 1.65
C ASP A 138 4.20 -21.01 0.99
N LYS A 139 3.57 -21.27 -0.16
CA LYS A 139 3.78 -22.50 -0.92
C LYS A 139 5.19 -22.58 -1.51
N LEU A 140 5.75 -21.44 -1.93
CA LEU A 140 7.08 -21.32 -2.53
C LEU A 140 8.20 -21.11 -1.50
N GLU A 141 7.87 -20.63 -0.30
CA GLU A 141 8.80 -20.43 0.83
C GLU A 141 9.45 -21.75 1.22
N LYS A 142 8.68 -22.85 1.21
CA LYS A 142 9.20 -24.22 1.39
C LYS A 142 10.32 -24.61 0.40
N LYS A 143 10.53 -23.82 -0.67
CA LYS A 143 11.59 -23.99 -1.69
C LYS A 143 12.49 -22.76 -1.84
N SER A 144 12.56 -21.86 -0.84
CA SER A 144 13.31 -20.59 -0.89
C SER A 144 12.97 -19.66 -2.07
N SER A 145 11.83 -19.92 -2.74
CA SER A 145 11.44 -19.28 -3.99
C SER A 145 10.38 -18.19 -3.81
N GLY A 146 9.81 -18.04 -2.61
CA GLY A 146 8.77 -17.05 -2.30
C GLY A 146 9.22 -15.62 -2.58
N LEU A 147 10.48 -15.29 -2.25
CA LEU A 147 11.10 -13.99 -2.54
C LEU A 147 11.12 -13.65 -4.04
N LEU A 148 11.02 -14.64 -4.94
CA LEU A 148 10.97 -14.37 -6.38
C LEU A 148 9.68 -13.66 -6.80
N LEU A 149 8.60 -13.80 -6.03
CA LEU A 149 7.31 -13.15 -6.31
C LEU A 149 7.39 -11.62 -6.19
N LEU A 150 8.40 -11.09 -5.50
CA LEU A 150 8.61 -9.65 -5.37
C LEU A 150 8.78 -8.95 -6.73
N ILE A 151 9.25 -9.64 -7.76
CA ILE A 151 9.39 -9.06 -9.11
C ILE A 151 8.06 -8.60 -9.71
N LEU A 152 6.94 -9.20 -9.28
CA LEU A 152 5.63 -8.84 -9.81
C LEU A 152 5.24 -7.41 -9.42
N ILE A 153 5.74 -6.90 -8.29
CA ILE A 153 5.46 -5.55 -7.80
C ILE A 153 5.84 -4.50 -8.87
N PRO A 154 7.12 -4.32 -9.23
CA PRO A 154 7.50 -3.31 -10.21
C PRO A 154 6.92 -3.58 -11.60
N LEU A 155 6.75 -4.86 -12.00
CA LEU A 155 6.17 -5.21 -13.29
C LEU A 155 4.72 -4.74 -13.43
N LEU A 156 3.91 -4.94 -12.38
CA LEU A 156 2.52 -4.49 -12.36
C LEU A 156 2.44 -2.98 -12.18
N THR A 157 3.35 -2.36 -11.41
CA THR A 157 3.39 -0.90 -11.26
C THR A 157 3.61 -0.18 -12.59
N LEU A 158 4.41 -0.75 -13.51
CA LEU A 158 4.62 -0.19 -14.85
C LEU A 158 3.33 -0.08 -15.68
N LEU A 159 2.35 -0.96 -15.44
CA LEU A 159 1.08 -0.95 -16.18
C LEU A 159 0.15 0.19 -15.72
N ILE A 160 0.28 0.64 -14.48
CA ILE A 160 -0.62 1.63 -13.87
C ILE A 160 -0.66 2.94 -14.67
N PRO A 161 0.45 3.68 -14.90
CA PRO A 161 0.40 4.94 -15.64
C PRO A 161 -0.09 4.75 -17.09
N VAL A 162 0.26 3.63 -17.74
CA VAL A 162 -0.14 3.36 -19.13
C VAL A 162 -1.66 3.18 -19.24
N LEU A 163 -2.27 2.52 -18.27
CA LEU A 163 -3.70 2.23 -18.29
C LEU A 163 -4.53 3.39 -17.75
N VAL A 164 -4.10 4.00 -16.63
CA VAL A 164 -4.88 5.05 -15.97
C VAL A 164 -4.91 6.34 -16.79
N PHE A 165 -3.79 6.74 -17.40
CA PHE A 165 -3.72 7.98 -18.17
C PHE A 165 -4.21 7.83 -19.62
N PHE A 166 -4.76 6.68 -20.00
CA PHE A 166 -5.45 6.50 -21.29
C PHE A 166 -6.86 7.13 -21.31
N GLU A 167 -7.34 7.64 -20.16
CA GLU A 167 -8.60 8.40 -20.00
C GLU A 167 -9.88 7.68 -20.46
N ASN A 168 -9.81 6.35 -20.65
CA ASN A 168 -10.96 5.51 -20.95
C ASN A 168 -11.35 4.71 -19.70
N PHE A 169 -12.65 4.65 -19.40
CA PHE A 169 -13.17 4.05 -18.17
C PHE A 169 -12.71 2.60 -17.95
N VAL A 170 -12.66 1.76 -19.00
CA VAL A 170 -12.24 0.36 -18.87
C VAL A 170 -10.75 0.27 -18.53
N PHE A 171 -9.93 1.07 -19.20
CA PHE A 171 -8.50 1.13 -18.92
C PHE A 171 -8.19 1.70 -17.54
N ILE A 172 -8.94 2.71 -17.09
CA ILE A 172 -8.87 3.22 -15.71
C ILE A 172 -9.20 2.12 -14.71
N LEU A 173 -10.29 1.39 -14.91
CA LEU A 173 -10.69 0.31 -14.01
C LEU A 173 -9.61 -0.78 -13.91
N LEU A 174 -9.01 -1.18 -15.04
CA LEU A 174 -7.89 -2.12 -15.06
C LEU A 174 -6.66 -1.55 -14.35
N GLY A 175 -6.32 -0.28 -14.58
CA GLY A 175 -5.20 0.40 -13.91
C GLY A 175 -5.39 0.48 -12.40
N ILE A 176 -6.62 0.77 -11.93
CA ILE A 176 -6.96 0.76 -10.51
C ILE A 176 -6.91 -0.66 -9.91
N ALA A 177 -7.32 -1.68 -10.65
CA ALA A 177 -7.17 -3.07 -10.22
C ALA A 177 -5.70 -3.47 -10.05
N PHE A 178 -4.83 -3.08 -10.98
CA PHE A 178 -3.39 -3.30 -10.84
C PHE A 178 -2.78 -2.50 -9.69
N PHE A 179 -3.26 -1.27 -9.46
CA PHE A 179 -2.84 -0.46 -8.31
C PHE A 179 -3.19 -1.16 -6.99
N GLY A 180 -4.43 -1.65 -6.83
CA GLY A 180 -4.82 -2.42 -5.65
C GLY A 180 -3.99 -3.69 -5.50
N MET A 181 -3.76 -4.45 -6.59
CA MET A 181 -2.91 -5.64 -6.57
C MET A 181 -1.48 -5.34 -6.09
N VAL A 182 -0.89 -4.24 -6.55
CA VAL A 182 0.44 -3.80 -6.10
C VAL A 182 0.45 -3.43 -4.62
N LEU A 183 -0.58 -2.72 -4.14
CA LEU A 183 -0.72 -2.41 -2.71
C LEU A 183 -0.79 -3.70 -1.87
N GLY A 184 -1.60 -4.68 -2.28
CA GLY A 184 -1.69 -5.94 -1.56
C GLY A 184 -0.39 -6.73 -1.52
N PHE A 185 0.44 -6.59 -2.54
CA PHE A 185 1.76 -7.21 -2.56
C PHE A 185 2.72 -6.50 -1.60
N HIS A 186 2.63 -5.16 -1.50
CA HIS A 186 3.38 -4.38 -0.52
C HIS A 186 2.96 -4.70 0.92
N GLU A 187 1.67 -4.97 1.16
CA GLU A 187 1.16 -5.23 2.50
C GLU A 187 1.40 -6.66 2.96
N THR A 188 1.38 -7.63 2.04
CA THR A 188 1.57 -9.05 2.37
C THR A 188 3.01 -9.53 2.24
N ILE A 189 3.47 -9.77 1.01
CA ILE A 189 4.73 -10.49 0.76
C ILE A 189 5.96 -9.66 1.13
N MET A 190 5.88 -8.34 1.07
CA MET A 190 6.99 -7.51 1.55
C MET A 190 7.17 -7.57 3.07
N ARG A 191 6.08 -7.66 3.83
CA ARG A 191 6.16 -7.84 5.28
C ARG A 191 6.63 -9.25 5.64
N ALA A 192 6.12 -10.27 4.94
CA ALA A 192 6.58 -11.65 5.10
C ALA A 192 8.09 -11.79 4.83
N ALA A 193 8.58 -11.20 3.74
CA ALA A 193 10.00 -11.22 3.39
C ALA A 193 10.90 -10.65 4.51
N ILE A 194 10.46 -9.61 5.23
CA ILE A 194 11.22 -9.07 6.37
C ILE A 194 11.37 -10.10 7.48
N ALA A 195 10.32 -10.87 7.79
CA ALA A 195 10.37 -11.92 8.81
C ALA A 195 11.37 -13.03 8.45
N ASP A 196 11.49 -13.36 7.16
CA ASP A 196 12.32 -14.43 6.65
C ASP A 196 13.81 -14.04 6.58
N ILE A 197 14.10 -12.81 6.14
CA ILE A 197 15.48 -12.35 5.94
C ILE A 197 16.10 -11.72 7.20
N THR A 198 15.31 -11.55 8.27
CA THR A 198 15.75 -10.93 9.52
C THR A 198 15.83 -11.95 10.66
N PRO A 199 16.96 -12.01 11.40
CA PRO A 199 17.06 -12.87 12.58
C PRO A 199 15.99 -12.53 13.62
N ILE A 200 15.48 -13.55 14.32
CA ILE A 200 14.39 -13.42 15.30
C ILE A 200 14.68 -12.31 16.33
N SER A 201 15.92 -12.25 16.82
CA SER A 201 16.39 -11.26 17.81
C SER A 201 16.27 -9.79 17.36
N LYS A 202 16.15 -9.54 16.05
CA LYS A 202 16.13 -8.22 15.43
C LYS A 202 14.90 -7.94 14.57
N ARG A 203 13.93 -8.85 14.51
CA ARG A 203 12.71 -8.68 13.68
C ARG A 203 12.01 -7.36 13.96
N GLY A 204 11.87 -6.96 15.22
CA GLY A 204 11.28 -5.66 15.59
C GLY A 204 12.02 -4.47 14.95
N SER A 205 13.35 -4.46 15.02
CA SER A 205 14.16 -3.43 14.34
C SER A 205 14.09 -3.52 12.81
N GLY A 206 14.02 -4.73 12.25
CA GLY A 206 13.86 -4.95 10.81
C GLY A 206 12.55 -4.36 10.29
N TYR A 207 11.43 -4.63 10.96
CA TYR A 207 10.14 -4.00 10.67
C TYR A 207 10.13 -2.48 10.86
N GLY A 208 10.86 -1.98 11.88
CA GLY A 208 11.03 -0.55 12.10
C GLY A 208 11.74 0.16 10.93
N ILE A 209 12.88 -0.39 10.49
CA ILE A 209 13.64 0.14 9.35
C ILE A 209 12.81 0.06 8.06
N PHE A 210 12.16 -1.09 7.81
CA PHE A 210 11.26 -1.28 6.67
C PHE A 210 10.16 -0.22 6.64
N THR A 211 9.40 -0.06 7.73
CA THR A 211 8.30 0.89 7.81
C THR A 211 8.77 2.33 7.61
N ALA A 212 9.90 2.71 8.23
CA ALA A 212 10.46 4.05 8.11
C ALA A 212 10.88 4.37 6.67
N LEU A 213 11.62 3.47 6.01
CA LEU A 213 12.09 3.68 4.64
C LEU A 213 10.98 3.54 3.61
N TYR A 214 10.02 2.66 3.84
CA TYR A 214 8.78 2.58 3.05
C TYR A 214 8.00 3.90 3.12
N GLY A 215 7.79 4.44 4.34
CA GLY A 215 7.12 5.72 4.52
C GLY A 215 7.86 6.90 3.88
N LEU A 216 9.18 6.95 4.03
CA LEU A 216 10.02 7.96 3.37
C LEU A 216 9.96 7.85 1.85
N ALA A 217 10.01 6.64 1.29
CA ALA A 217 9.86 6.40 -0.14
C ALA A 217 8.48 6.84 -0.64
N SER A 218 7.41 6.49 0.07
CA SER A 218 6.04 6.91 -0.26
C SER A 218 5.88 8.43 -0.23
N LEU A 219 6.45 9.09 0.77
CA LEU A 219 6.40 10.55 0.89
C LEU A 219 7.17 11.24 -0.23
N ALA A 220 8.43 10.86 -0.42
CA ALA A 220 9.28 11.43 -1.46
C ALA A 220 8.74 11.12 -2.87
N GLY A 221 8.28 9.88 -3.09
CA GLY A 221 7.68 9.43 -4.33
C GLY A 221 6.40 10.18 -4.64
N GLY A 222 5.48 10.28 -3.68
CA GLY A 222 4.25 11.07 -3.83
C GLY A 222 4.51 12.54 -4.15
N ALA A 223 5.48 13.17 -3.49
CA ALA A 223 5.88 14.55 -3.77
C ALA A 223 6.47 14.72 -5.18
N LEU A 224 7.41 13.85 -5.58
CA LEU A 224 8.03 13.88 -6.91
C LEU A 224 7.00 13.61 -8.02
N VAL A 225 6.16 12.60 -7.84
CA VAL A 225 5.07 12.28 -8.76
C VAL A 225 4.10 13.46 -8.89
N GLY A 226 3.78 14.15 -7.79
CA GLY A 226 2.99 15.39 -7.80
C GLY A 226 3.63 16.51 -8.63
N ILE A 227 4.91 16.82 -8.38
CA ILE A 227 5.65 17.82 -9.14
C ILE A 227 5.70 17.46 -10.63
N PHE A 228 5.97 16.19 -10.95
CA PHE A 228 6.05 15.73 -12.33
C PHE A 228 4.71 15.72 -13.03
N TYR A 229 3.62 15.47 -12.30
CA TYR A 229 2.26 15.58 -12.81
C TYR A 229 1.96 17.00 -13.31
N GLU A 230 2.38 18.04 -12.56
CA GLU A 230 2.19 19.44 -12.95
C GLU A 230 3.00 19.81 -14.22
N ILE A 231 4.17 19.20 -14.42
CA ILE A 231 4.98 19.41 -15.62
C ILE A 231 4.35 18.71 -16.83
N SER A 232 4.20 17.38 -16.77
CA SER A 232 3.49 16.59 -17.79
C SER A 232 3.30 15.14 -17.36
N ILE A 233 2.23 14.51 -17.85
CA ILE A 233 1.96 13.07 -17.66
C ILE A 233 3.12 12.22 -18.20
N SER A 234 3.74 12.62 -19.31
CA SER A 234 4.89 11.93 -19.89
C SER A 234 6.10 11.92 -18.94
N PHE A 235 6.40 13.04 -18.29
CA PHE A 235 7.53 13.13 -17.36
C PHE A 235 7.29 12.26 -16.11
N LEU A 236 6.08 12.30 -15.57
CA LEU A 236 5.65 11.40 -14.49
C LEU A 236 5.81 9.93 -14.91
N THR A 237 5.33 9.57 -16.10
CA THR A 237 5.38 8.18 -16.60
C THR A 237 6.82 7.70 -16.75
N VAL A 238 7.71 8.55 -17.31
CA VAL A 238 9.13 8.25 -17.43
C VAL A 238 9.77 8.06 -16.05
N PHE A 239 9.45 8.90 -15.07
CA PHE A 239 9.96 8.73 -13.71
C PHE A 239 9.53 7.41 -13.08
N VAL A 240 8.25 7.04 -13.19
CA VAL A 240 7.74 5.74 -12.72
C VAL A 240 8.48 4.60 -13.43
N PHE A 241 8.65 4.69 -14.76
CA PHE A 241 9.36 3.66 -15.51
C PHE A 241 10.81 3.50 -15.07
N LEU A 242 11.55 4.60 -14.92
CA LEU A 242 12.94 4.57 -14.49
C LEU A 242 13.11 3.98 -13.08
N THR A 243 12.25 4.37 -12.14
CA THR A 243 12.27 3.86 -10.76
C THR A 243 11.92 2.37 -10.70
N GLN A 244 10.91 1.91 -11.46
CA GLN A 244 10.54 0.50 -11.50
C GLN A 244 11.57 -0.37 -12.25
N ILE A 245 12.17 0.12 -13.34
CA ILE A 245 13.29 -0.57 -14.02
C ILE A 245 14.49 -0.70 -13.08
N PHE A 246 14.79 0.36 -12.32
CA PHE A 246 15.85 0.33 -11.32
C PHE A 246 15.54 -0.67 -10.20
N ALA A 247 14.29 -0.74 -9.73
CA ALA A 247 13.86 -1.75 -8.76
C ALA A 247 14.00 -3.17 -9.31
N ILE A 248 13.64 -3.41 -10.57
CA ILE A 248 13.83 -4.71 -11.25
C ILE A 248 15.33 -5.08 -11.28
N ALA A 249 16.21 -4.13 -11.58
CA ALA A 249 17.66 -4.36 -11.54
C ALA A 249 18.12 -4.78 -10.14
N ILE A 250 17.70 -4.06 -9.08
CA ILE A 250 18.00 -4.41 -7.69
C ILE A 250 17.46 -5.80 -7.34
N PHE A 251 16.25 -6.15 -7.79
CA PHE A 251 15.68 -7.48 -7.58
C PHE A 251 16.58 -8.59 -8.17
N PHE A 252 17.14 -8.41 -9.36
CA PHE A 252 18.06 -9.41 -9.91
C PHE A 252 19.37 -9.53 -9.11
N PHE A 253 19.86 -8.42 -8.52
CA PHE A 253 20.97 -8.49 -7.56
C PHE A 253 20.58 -9.23 -6.27
N LEU A 254 19.36 -9.02 -5.77
CA LEU A 254 18.81 -9.72 -4.61
C LEU A 254 18.72 -11.23 -4.89
N LYS A 255 18.14 -11.61 -6.04
CA LYS A 255 18.00 -13.00 -6.49
C LYS A 255 19.33 -13.75 -6.53
N ARG A 256 20.39 -13.13 -7.08
CA ARG A 256 21.74 -13.71 -7.16
C ARG A 256 22.41 -13.94 -5.80
N ARG A 257 21.90 -13.33 -4.72
CA ARG A 257 22.45 -13.47 -3.36
C ARG A 257 21.68 -14.48 -2.51
N ILE A 258 20.47 -14.85 -2.93
CA ILE A 258 19.60 -15.80 -2.24
C ILE A 258 19.70 -17.19 -2.90
N SER A 259 19.91 -17.24 -4.23
CA SER A 259 20.24 -18.46 -4.98
C SER A 259 21.69 -18.86 -4.82
#